data_AF-A0A6J7KJ86-F1
#
_entry.id   AF-A0A6J7KJ86-F1
#
_cell.length_a   1.000
_cell.length_b   1.000
_cell.length_c   1.000
_cell.angle_alpha   90.00
_cell.angle_beta   90.00
_cell.angle_gamma   90.00
#
_symmetry.space_group_name_H-M   'P 1'
#
loop_
_entity.id
_entity.type
_entity.pdbx_description
1 polymer ?
#
loop_
_entity_poly.entity_id
_entity_poly.type
_entity_poly.pdbx_seq_one_letter_code
_entity_poly.pdbx_strand_id
1 'polypeptide(L)'
;MKRSSFVATLATAALSISAILVGVTSANASITLPKGAFLPCSAGGGSYCIESVSITPSGGKAIALSWVATGSQGATAGNTNGVAAGKTLPGRWSADGAFANENYDGLYVEAQAANEFVPWIMLDAKPTYSPGNNVSLAATTTSATTPVNLNSDALISVKMRISDFKLGVTYGIATEATVDVQAGIFEIAGYPVKVPQAKSTKDCSGDAGIASALVTQFQSILVPSNDPLGFSFEGGSGKIYVGSNGLCKLSTPVWSSEKKSLSYKASAPRLSPDGKTVNTGFYYATISSADALALWGLKKPEEAASALIVSVRTSDGGSTAATKTIAVKNGRIIIQVFGFEFPDPMLDISLNPSYDVMATSALSDSNMSAAGTVKTTAKPKPTPTPKATTISCIKGNQLKKVTGVKPTCPSGFKKK
;
A
#
# COMPACT_ATOMS: atom_id res chain seq x y z
N MET A 1 -15.23 -40.18 19.33
CA MET A 1 -14.41 -39.33 18.46
C MET A 1 -14.59 -37.88 18.87
N LYS A 2 -13.57 -37.29 19.50
CA LYS A 2 -13.61 -35.93 20.06
C LYS A 2 -13.52 -34.92 18.92
N ARG A 3 -14.55 -34.07 18.78
CA ARG A 3 -14.54 -32.89 17.92
C ARG A 3 -13.51 -31.91 18.50
N SER A 4 -12.35 -31.78 17.87
CA SER A 4 -11.41 -30.70 18.18
C SER A 4 -12.04 -29.38 17.76
N SER A 5 -12.48 -28.62 18.76
CA SER A 5 -12.83 -27.21 18.63
C SER A 5 -11.59 -26.45 18.17
N PHE A 6 -11.64 -25.82 16.99
CA PHE A 6 -10.68 -24.83 16.55
C PHE A 6 -10.77 -23.63 17.49
N VAL A 7 -9.88 -23.57 18.47
CA VAL A 7 -9.70 -22.41 19.33
C VAL A 7 -9.12 -21.29 18.48
N ALA A 8 -9.84 -20.18 18.43
CA ALA A 8 -9.47 -18.95 17.76
C ALA A 8 -8.06 -18.48 18.18
N THR A 9 -7.12 -18.51 17.24
CA THR A 9 -5.83 -17.84 17.35
C THR A 9 -6.02 -16.33 17.22
N LEU A 10 -6.13 -15.64 18.36
CA LEU A 10 -6.03 -14.18 18.46
C LEU A 10 -4.55 -13.77 18.26
N ALA A 11 -4.16 -13.76 16.99
CA ALA A 11 -2.94 -13.18 16.40
C ALA A 11 -3.06 -13.10 14.86
N THR A 12 -4.02 -13.81 14.28
CA THR A 12 -4.48 -13.61 12.90
C THR A 12 -5.86 -13.00 12.97
N ALA A 13 -5.97 -11.67 12.89
CA ALA A 13 -7.24 -11.10 12.46
C ALA A 13 -7.47 -11.63 11.04
N ALA A 14 -8.46 -12.51 10.89
CA ALA A 14 -8.91 -12.92 9.57
C ALA A 14 -9.35 -11.64 8.85
N LEU A 15 -8.57 -11.22 7.86
CA LEU A 15 -9.03 -10.25 6.88
C LEU A 15 -10.30 -10.82 6.28
N SER A 16 -11.44 -10.22 6.59
CA SER A 16 -12.74 -10.71 6.16
C SER A 16 -12.84 -10.50 4.66
N ILE A 17 -12.61 -11.56 3.89
CA ILE A 17 -12.79 -11.56 2.44
C ILE A 17 -14.30 -11.64 2.17
N SER A 18 -14.93 -10.48 1.98
CA SER A 18 -16.33 -10.40 1.55
C SER A 18 -16.40 -10.46 0.02
N ALA A 19 -16.60 -11.65 -0.55
CA ALA A 19 -16.89 -11.82 -1.97
C ALA A 19 -18.40 -11.66 -2.21
N ILE A 20 -18.80 -10.69 -3.05
CA ILE A 20 -20.15 -10.62 -3.61
C ILE A 20 -20.16 -11.56 -4.83
N LEU A 21 -20.77 -12.75 -4.67
CA LEU A 21 -20.90 -13.73 -5.75
C LEU A 21 -22.07 -13.34 -6.67
N VAL A 22 -21.77 -12.86 -7.88
CA VAL A 22 -22.70 -12.91 -9.02
C VAL A 22 -21.98 -13.59 -10.17
N GLY A 23 -22.62 -14.62 -10.73
CA GLY A 23 -22.02 -15.69 -11.50
C GLY A 23 -21.13 -15.28 -12.67
N VAL A 24 -19.88 -15.73 -12.60
CA VAL A 24 -18.96 -15.83 -13.74
C VAL A 24 -18.27 -17.19 -13.69
N THR A 25 -18.57 -18.05 -14.66
CA THR A 25 -17.74 -19.20 -14.98
C THR A 25 -16.61 -18.71 -15.90
N SER A 26 -15.35 -18.93 -15.53
CA SER A 26 -14.25 -18.76 -16.48
C SER A 26 -13.18 -19.82 -16.30
N ALA A 27 -12.83 -20.44 -17.42
CA ALA A 27 -11.71 -21.34 -17.57
C ALA A 27 -10.41 -20.52 -17.55
N ASN A 28 -9.82 -20.35 -16.36
CA ASN A 28 -8.41 -20.00 -16.21
C ASN A 28 -7.74 -21.12 -15.43
N ALA A 29 -6.51 -21.47 -15.79
CA ALA A 29 -5.72 -22.46 -15.06
C ALA A 29 -5.70 -22.08 -13.57
N SER A 30 -6.09 -23.01 -12.70
CA SER A 30 -6.19 -22.73 -11.26
C SER A 30 -4.78 -22.49 -10.71
N ILE A 31 -4.53 -21.26 -10.25
CA ILE A 31 -3.35 -20.93 -9.43
C ILE A 31 -3.29 -21.97 -8.31
N THR A 32 -2.19 -22.72 -8.23
CA THR A 32 -2.03 -23.76 -7.22
C THR A 32 -0.91 -23.34 -6.28
N LEU A 33 -1.30 -22.77 -5.15
CA LEU A 33 -0.35 -22.40 -4.10
C LEU A 33 0.16 -23.65 -3.36
N PRO A 34 1.41 -23.62 -2.84
CA PRO A 34 1.91 -24.64 -1.93
C PRO A 34 0.97 -24.88 -0.75
N LYS A 35 0.94 -26.13 -0.27
CA LYS A 35 0.30 -26.45 1.01
C LYS A 35 1.20 -25.98 2.15
N GLY A 36 0.72 -24.99 2.91
CA GLY A 36 1.45 -24.40 4.04
C GLY A 36 2.29 -23.19 3.66
N ALA A 37 3.13 -22.75 4.59
CA ALA A 37 3.97 -21.58 4.41
C ALA A 37 5.11 -21.82 3.40
N PHE A 38 5.38 -20.80 2.61
CA PHE A 38 6.48 -20.78 1.65
C PHE A 38 7.78 -20.89 2.43
N LEU A 39 8.63 -21.80 1.99
CA LEU A 39 9.97 -21.93 2.53
C LEU A 39 10.88 -20.83 1.96
N PRO A 40 11.96 -20.47 2.66
CA PRO A 40 13.07 -19.76 2.04
C PRO A 40 13.57 -20.52 0.81
N CYS A 41 13.90 -19.79 -0.27
CA CYS A 41 14.48 -20.42 -1.46
C CYS A 41 15.81 -21.13 -1.13
N SER A 42 16.57 -20.59 -0.18
CA SER A 42 17.81 -21.19 0.34
C SER A 42 17.59 -22.46 1.18
N ALA A 43 16.35 -22.72 1.63
CA ALA A 43 15.96 -23.87 2.44
C ALA A 43 15.11 -24.87 1.64
N GLY A 44 15.29 -24.93 0.32
CA GLY A 44 14.58 -25.87 -0.56
C GLY A 44 13.19 -25.41 -1.01
N GLY A 45 12.88 -24.12 -0.88
CA GLY A 45 11.67 -23.55 -1.48
C GLY A 45 11.65 -23.70 -3.00
N GLY A 46 10.51 -24.11 -3.55
CA GLY A 46 10.33 -24.34 -4.99
C GLY A 46 10.01 -23.06 -5.77
N SER A 47 9.09 -23.15 -6.73
CA SER A 47 8.66 -22.00 -7.56
C SER A 47 7.96 -20.90 -6.76
N TYR A 48 7.43 -21.25 -5.59
CA TYR A 48 6.91 -20.35 -4.57
C TYR A 48 7.82 -20.40 -3.35
N CYS A 49 8.59 -19.34 -3.12
CA CYS A 49 9.54 -19.28 -2.01
C CYS A 49 9.91 -17.85 -1.66
N ILE A 50 10.38 -17.64 -0.42
CA ILE A 50 10.89 -16.35 0.03
C ILE A 50 12.36 -16.26 -0.39
N GLU A 51 12.66 -15.34 -1.31
CA GLU A 51 13.98 -15.19 -1.92
C GLU A 51 14.94 -14.43 -1.01
N SER A 52 14.47 -13.32 -0.43
CA SER A 52 15.28 -12.51 0.49
C SER A 52 14.41 -11.67 1.40
N VAL A 53 14.95 -11.38 2.59
CA VAL A 53 14.39 -10.43 3.54
C VAL A 53 15.49 -9.45 3.93
N SER A 54 15.15 -8.17 4.04
CA SER A 54 16.08 -7.16 4.55
C SER A 54 15.34 -6.16 5.45
N ILE A 55 16.12 -5.52 6.32
CA ILE A 55 15.66 -4.37 7.09
C ILE A 55 16.53 -3.17 6.78
N THR A 56 15.96 -1.97 6.74
CA THR A 56 16.71 -0.73 6.61
C THR A 56 16.38 0.16 7.80
N PRO A 57 17.27 0.26 8.81
CA PRO A 57 17.10 1.17 9.92
C PRO A 57 17.01 2.63 9.45
N SER A 58 16.33 3.49 10.20
CA SER A 58 16.26 4.93 9.90
C SER A 58 17.64 5.55 9.74
N GLY A 59 17.89 6.21 8.60
CA GLY A 59 19.19 6.81 8.24
C GLY A 59 20.32 5.80 7.95
N GLY A 60 20.03 4.49 8.01
CA GLY A 60 21.00 3.42 7.77
C GLY A 60 20.98 2.88 6.34
N LYS A 61 21.87 1.92 6.09
CA LYS A 61 21.85 1.10 4.86
C LYS A 61 20.99 -0.14 5.08
N ALA A 62 20.47 -0.70 3.99
CA ALA A 62 19.79 -1.99 4.04
C ALA A 62 20.73 -3.09 4.56
N ILE A 63 20.23 -3.87 5.51
CA ILE A 63 20.88 -5.04 6.11
C ILE A 63 20.16 -6.27 5.56
N ALA A 64 20.88 -7.06 4.75
CA ALA A 64 20.36 -8.34 4.26
C ALA A 64 20.30 -9.35 5.40
N LEU A 65 19.17 -10.03 5.55
CA LEU A 65 18.97 -11.08 6.54
C LEU A 65 19.23 -12.44 5.91
N SER A 66 19.73 -13.37 6.72
CA SER A 66 19.88 -14.78 6.36
C SER A 66 18.87 -15.65 7.10
N TRP A 67 18.41 -16.71 6.45
CA TRP A 67 17.56 -17.69 7.10
C TRP A 67 18.35 -18.53 8.10
N VAL A 68 17.85 -18.62 9.33
CA VAL A 68 18.37 -19.43 10.43
C VAL A 68 17.27 -20.39 10.89
N ALA A 69 17.45 -21.68 10.67
CA ALA A 69 16.50 -22.70 11.11
C ALA A 69 16.48 -22.85 12.64
N THR A 70 15.34 -23.26 13.21
CA THR A 70 15.26 -23.65 14.62
C THR A 70 16.29 -24.73 14.95
N GLY A 71 16.95 -24.57 16.10
CA GLY A 71 18.05 -25.42 16.55
C GLY A 71 19.43 -24.97 16.06
N SER A 72 19.51 -24.06 15.08
CA SER A 72 20.77 -23.50 14.60
C SER A 72 21.18 -22.26 15.40
N GLN A 73 22.48 -22.09 15.60
CA GLN A 73 23.02 -20.86 16.18
C GLN A 73 22.71 -19.66 15.27
N GLY A 74 22.36 -18.53 15.87
CA GLY A 74 22.15 -17.27 15.15
C GLY A 74 22.17 -16.09 16.11
N ALA A 75 21.89 -14.89 15.57
CA ALA A 75 21.85 -13.66 16.36
C ALA A 75 20.82 -13.74 17.50
N THR A 76 21.12 -13.04 18.60
CA THR A 76 20.29 -12.94 19.80
C THR A 76 19.66 -11.54 19.88
N ALA A 77 18.54 -11.42 20.60
CA ALA A 77 17.84 -10.15 20.77
C ALA A 77 18.74 -9.16 21.53
N GLY A 78 18.66 -7.89 21.14
CA GLY A 78 19.40 -6.81 21.79
C GLY A 78 19.02 -6.59 23.25
N ASN A 79 17.76 -6.86 23.59
CA ASN A 79 17.27 -6.95 24.95
C ASN A 79 16.17 -8.01 25.07
N THR A 80 15.90 -8.48 26.29
CA THR A 80 14.83 -9.46 26.57
C THR A 80 13.75 -8.89 27.48
N ASN A 81 13.60 -7.56 27.50
CA ASN A 81 12.64 -6.90 28.37
C ASN A 81 11.23 -6.98 27.78
N GLY A 82 10.28 -7.48 28.60
CA GLY A 82 8.87 -7.52 28.21
C GLY A 82 8.52 -8.50 27.08
N VAL A 83 9.43 -9.43 26.75
CA VAL A 83 9.22 -10.47 25.74
C VAL A 83 9.13 -11.86 26.39
N ALA A 84 8.25 -12.70 25.87
CA ALA A 84 8.10 -14.10 26.21
C ALA A 84 8.07 -14.97 24.95
N ALA A 85 8.38 -16.25 25.10
CA ALA A 85 8.28 -17.22 24.01
C ALA A 85 6.80 -17.56 23.73
N GLY A 86 6.34 -17.24 22.52
CA GLY A 86 5.02 -17.59 22.03
C GLY A 86 5.02 -18.92 21.26
N LYS A 87 4.22 -18.97 20.18
CA LYS A 87 4.16 -20.13 19.28
C LYS A 87 5.53 -20.48 18.71
N THR A 88 5.89 -21.76 18.65
CA THR A 88 7.12 -22.23 18.01
C THR A 88 7.11 -21.98 16.50
N LEU A 89 8.27 -21.65 15.95
CA LEU A 89 8.46 -21.31 14.54
C LEU A 89 9.58 -22.17 13.94
N PRO A 90 9.54 -22.43 12.61
CA PRO A 90 10.53 -23.30 11.96
C PRO A 90 11.91 -22.64 11.81
N GLY A 91 11.98 -21.32 11.94
CA GLY A 91 13.21 -20.54 11.84
C GLY A 91 12.91 -19.05 11.78
N ARG A 92 13.94 -18.25 11.50
CA ARG A 92 13.88 -16.79 11.41
C ARG A 92 14.81 -16.26 10.33
N TRP A 93 14.46 -15.13 9.75
CA TRP A 93 15.39 -14.27 9.04
C TRP A 93 16.11 -13.38 10.05
N SER A 94 17.43 -13.45 10.10
CA SER A 94 18.24 -12.69 11.04
C SER A 94 19.63 -12.35 10.51
N ALA A 95 20.30 -11.40 11.14
CA ALA A 95 21.69 -11.01 10.90
C ALA A 95 22.28 -10.36 12.16
N ASP A 96 23.59 -10.42 12.31
CA ASP A 96 24.28 -9.81 13.45
C ASP A 96 24.06 -8.29 13.49
N GLY A 97 23.72 -7.77 14.66
CA GLY A 97 23.47 -6.34 14.87
C GLY A 97 22.15 -5.80 14.29
N ALA A 98 21.45 -6.57 13.45
CA ALA A 98 20.21 -6.14 12.79
C ALA A 98 19.09 -5.77 13.79
N PHE A 99 19.04 -6.46 14.92
CA PHE A 99 18.01 -6.30 15.96
C PHE A 99 18.59 -5.90 17.33
N ALA A 100 19.78 -5.27 17.34
CA ALA A 100 20.50 -4.96 18.58
C ALA A 100 19.77 -3.96 19.52
N ASN A 101 18.80 -3.21 19.01
CA ASN A 101 17.98 -2.29 19.80
C ASN A 101 16.56 -2.82 20.06
N GLU A 102 16.26 -4.02 19.57
CA GLU A 102 14.93 -4.61 19.63
C GLU A 102 14.81 -5.65 20.73
N ASN A 103 13.57 -5.90 21.16
CA ASN A 103 13.24 -6.99 22.08
C ASN A 103 12.90 -8.31 21.36
N TYR A 104 13.34 -8.44 20.11
CA TYR A 104 13.23 -9.62 19.25
C TYR A 104 14.53 -9.80 18.47
N ASP A 105 14.76 -10.98 17.91
CA ASP A 105 16.06 -11.40 17.33
C ASP A 105 16.01 -11.78 15.84
N GLY A 106 14.89 -11.52 15.21
CA GLY A 106 14.65 -11.87 13.82
C GLY A 106 13.22 -11.63 13.41
N LEU A 107 12.96 -11.94 12.15
CA LEU A 107 11.63 -11.92 11.55
C LEU A 107 11.32 -13.32 11.02
N TYR A 108 10.18 -13.88 11.40
CA TYR A 108 9.57 -14.97 10.66
C TYR A 108 8.62 -14.37 9.65
N VAL A 109 8.94 -14.53 8.37
CA VAL A 109 8.09 -14.07 7.28
C VAL A 109 7.20 -15.24 6.87
N GLU A 110 5.92 -15.15 7.22
CA GLU A 110 4.91 -16.14 6.84
C GLU A 110 4.27 -15.71 5.51
N ALA A 111 4.55 -16.45 4.45
CA ALA A 111 3.86 -16.32 3.17
C ALA A 111 3.08 -17.60 2.88
N GLN A 112 1.77 -17.55 2.72
CA GLN A 112 0.94 -18.75 2.47
C GLN A 112 -0.41 -18.40 1.83
N ALA A 113 -1.19 -19.41 1.45
CA ALA A 113 -2.57 -19.21 1.02
C ALA A 113 -3.37 -18.46 2.11
N ALA A 114 -4.05 -17.37 1.74
CA ALA A 114 -4.79 -16.52 2.66
C ALA A 114 -5.97 -17.27 3.32
N ASN A 115 -6.60 -18.18 2.58
CA ASN A 115 -7.54 -19.18 3.08
C ASN A 115 -7.65 -20.35 2.05
N GLU A 116 -8.54 -21.29 2.32
CA GLU A 116 -8.78 -22.46 1.45
C GLU A 116 -9.68 -22.19 0.23
N PHE A 117 -10.34 -21.03 0.17
CA PHE A 117 -11.35 -20.69 -0.84
C PHE A 117 -10.78 -19.87 -2.00
N VAL A 118 -9.69 -19.13 -1.78
CA VAL A 118 -9.06 -18.29 -2.79
C VAL A 118 -7.55 -18.51 -2.84
N PRO A 119 -6.93 -18.50 -4.03
CA PRO A 119 -5.48 -18.67 -4.17
C PRO A 119 -4.72 -17.35 -3.93
N TRP A 120 -5.15 -16.55 -2.95
CA TRP A 120 -4.49 -15.29 -2.59
C TRP A 120 -3.35 -15.58 -1.63
N ILE A 121 -2.30 -14.78 -1.64
CA ILE A 121 -1.14 -14.98 -0.75
C ILE A 121 -1.23 -13.98 0.41
N MET A 122 -1.33 -14.49 1.64
CA MET A 122 -1.05 -13.70 2.84
C MET A 122 0.46 -13.66 3.05
N LEU A 123 0.97 -12.46 3.34
CA LEU A 123 2.33 -12.19 3.78
C LEU A 123 2.29 -11.49 5.15
N ASP A 124 3.01 -12.00 6.13
CA ASP A 124 3.06 -11.45 7.50
C ASP A 124 4.48 -11.54 8.05
N ALA A 125 5.06 -10.43 8.48
CA ALA A 125 6.38 -10.40 9.13
C ALA A 125 6.21 -10.37 10.65
N LYS A 126 6.61 -11.44 11.33
CA LYS A 126 6.43 -11.63 12.77
C LYS A 126 7.76 -11.53 13.51
N PRO A 127 7.87 -10.79 14.62
CA PRO A 127 9.09 -10.75 15.40
C PRO A 127 9.35 -12.11 16.07
N THR A 128 10.61 -12.51 16.15
CA THR A 128 11.01 -13.81 16.76
C THR A 128 11.78 -13.65 18.06
N TYR A 129 11.64 -14.63 18.94
CA TYR A 129 12.40 -14.77 20.17
C TYR A 129 12.98 -16.18 20.24
N SER A 130 14.31 -16.26 20.31
CA SER A 130 15.07 -17.49 20.04
C SER A 130 16.09 -17.88 21.11
N PRO A 131 15.76 -17.80 22.43
CA PRO A 131 16.69 -18.21 23.48
C PRO A 131 17.06 -19.70 23.34
N GLY A 132 18.34 -20.02 23.49
CA GLY A 132 18.83 -21.40 23.33
C GLY A 132 18.61 -21.99 21.94
N ASN A 133 18.57 -21.14 20.89
CA ASN A 133 18.37 -21.50 19.49
C ASN A 133 16.97 -22.05 19.13
N ASN A 134 16.00 -22.01 20.05
CA ASN A 134 14.62 -22.40 19.78
C ASN A 134 13.81 -21.20 19.30
N VAL A 135 13.46 -21.13 18.01
CA VAL A 135 12.74 -19.97 17.48
C VAL A 135 11.26 -20.04 17.85
N SER A 136 10.76 -18.96 18.45
CA SER A 136 9.36 -18.74 18.77
C SER A 136 8.90 -17.36 18.33
N LEU A 137 7.59 -17.13 18.28
CA LEU A 137 7.03 -15.78 18.19
C LEU A 137 7.50 -14.98 19.40
N ALA A 138 8.09 -13.80 19.18
CA ALA A 138 8.33 -12.85 20.26
C ALA A 138 6.99 -12.27 20.70
N ALA A 139 6.48 -12.77 21.82
CA ALA A 139 5.17 -12.41 22.35
C ALA A 139 5.30 -11.50 23.57
N THR A 140 4.23 -10.80 23.94
CA THR A 140 4.20 -10.04 25.19
C THR A 140 4.18 -10.99 26.39
N THR A 141 4.73 -10.56 27.53
CA THR A 141 4.68 -11.35 28.77
C THR A 141 3.27 -11.59 29.30
N THR A 142 2.29 -10.82 28.83
CA THR A 142 0.87 -10.92 29.21
C THR A 142 0.05 -11.81 28.27
N SER A 143 0.57 -12.16 27.10
CA SER A 143 -0.17 -12.93 26.09
C SER A 143 0.79 -13.63 25.12
N ALA A 144 0.80 -14.96 25.14
CA ALA A 144 1.65 -15.79 24.27
C ALA A 144 1.29 -15.71 22.77
N THR A 145 0.17 -15.06 22.42
CA THR A 145 -0.27 -14.89 21.03
C THR A 145 -0.16 -13.46 20.55
N THR A 146 0.03 -12.48 21.44
CA THR A 146 0.17 -11.07 21.05
C THR A 146 1.65 -10.81 20.79
N PRO A 147 2.07 -10.50 19.55
CA PRO A 147 3.46 -10.21 19.27
C PRO A 147 3.91 -8.91 19.95
N VAL A 148 5.20 -8.82 20.26
CA VAL A 148 5.83 -7.53 20.56
C VAL A 148 5.75 -6.62 19.33
N ASN A 149 5.87 -5.31 19.53
CA ASN A 149 5.80 -4.35 18.43
C ASN A 149 7.03 -4.48 17.53
N LEU A 150 6.83 -4.54 16.21
CA LEU A 150 7.90 -4.28 15.25
C LEU A 150 8.39 -2.84 15.38
N ASN A 151 9.66 -2.60 15.06
CA ASN A 151 10.21 -1.26 14.92
C ASN A 151 9.55 -0.53 13.73
N SER A 152 8.80 0.54 14.01
CA SER A 152 8.10 1.34 12.99
C SER A 152 9.04 2.18 12.11
N ASP A 153 10.28 2.39 12.57
CA ASP A 153 11.26 3.24 11.89
C ASP A 153 12.23 2.42 11.02
N ALA A 154 12.09 1.10 11.02
CA ALA A 154 12.84 0.19 10.18
C ALA A 154 11.98 -0.24 8.97
N LEU A 155 12.43 0.07 7.76
CA LEU A 155 11.79 -0.41 6.55
C LEU A 155 12.04 -1.91 6.41
N ILE A 156 10.99 -2.68 6.20
CA ILE A 156 11.06 -4.12 5.92
C ILE A 156 10.89 -4.31 4.40
N SER A 157 11.81 -5.04 3.77
CA SER A 157 11.66 -5.52 2.40
C SER A 157 11.63 -7.05 2.35
N VAL A 158 10.66 -7.58 1.61
CA VAL A 158 10.48 -9.01 1.35
C VAL A 158 10.38 -9.24 -0.15
N LYS A 159 11.22 -10.14 -0.66
CA LYS A 159 11.20 -10.60 -2.05
C LYS A 159 10.79 -12.06 -2.12
N MET A 160 9.84 -12.39 -2.98
CA MET A 160 9.30 -13.74 -3.13
C MET A 160 9.23 -14.16 -4.60
N ARG A 161 9.52 -15.42 -4.87
CA ARG A 161 9.12 -16.06 -6.13
C ARG A 161 7.66 -16.44 -6.03
N ILE A 162 6.91 -16.09 -7.06
CA ILE A 162 5.45 -16.28 -7.11
C ILE A 162 5.00 -17.03 -8.37
N SER A 163 5.92 -17.63 -9.12
CA SER A 163 5.63 -18.55 -10.23
C SER A 163 4.56 -18.04 -11.21
N ASP A 164 3.41 -18.72 -11.28
CA ASP A 164 2.26 -18.50 -12.16
C ASP A 164 1.25 -17.50 -11.60
N PHE A 165 1.49 -16.96 -10.40
CA PHE A 165 0.69 -15.91 -9.81
C PHE A 165 0.94 -14.59 -10.55
N LYS A 166 -0.08 -14.08 -11.26
CA LYS A 166 -0.03 -12.75 -11.86
C LYS A 166 -0.58 -11.76 -10.84
N LEU A 167 0.26 -10.89 -10.29
CA LEU A 167 -0.19 -9.93 -9.29
C LEU A 167 -1.19 -8.93 -9.90
N GLY A 168 -2.32 -8.74 -9.24
CA GLY A 168 -3.32 -7.72 -9.59
C GLY A 168 -3.26 -6.50 -8.68
N VAL A 169 -3.29 -6.73 -7.37
CA VAL A 169 -3.14 -5.68 -6.35
C VAL A 169 -2.57 -6.28 -5.07
N THR A 170 -1.88 -5.45 -4.29
CA THR A 170 -1.54 -5.76 -2.91
C THR A 170 -2.28 -4.81 -1.99
N TYR A 171 -2.92 -5.35 -0.95
CA TYR A 171 -3.48 -4.52 0.12
C TYR A 171 -2.94 -4.95 1.49
N GLY A 172 -2.79 -4.03 2.44
CA GLY A 172 -2.21 -4.44 3.72
C GLY A 172 -2.08 -3.39 4.83
N ILE A 173 -1.30 -3.79 5.82
CA ILE A 173 -0.90 -3.05 7.00
C ILE A 173 0.58 -2.68 6.84
N ALA A 174 0.83 -1.59 6.11
CA ALA A 174 2.11 -0.93 6.02
C ALA A 174 1.90 0.51 5.52
N THR A 175 2.84 1.40 5.82
CA THR A 175 2.89 2.74 5.24
C THR A 175 4.13 2.89 4.39
N GLU A 176 4.10 3.86 3.48
CA GLU A 176 5.18 4.12 2.51
C GLU A 176 5.58 2.88 1.72
N ALA A 177 4.64 1.94 1.57
CA ALA A 177 4.90 0.66 0.97
C ALA A 177 4.91 0.74 -0.55
N THR A 178 5.90 0.13 -1.16
CA THR A 178 5.98 -0.06 -2.60
C THR A 178 5.94 -1.54 -2.89
N VAL A 179 5.31 -1.89 -4.02
CA VAL A 179 5.30 -3.26 -4.53
C VAL A 179 5.93 -3.28 -5.90
N ASP A 180 6.74 -4.27 -6.21
CA ASP A 180 7.21 -4.51 -7.56
C ASP A 180 6.96 -5.96 -7.94
N VAL A 181 6.76 -6.19 -9.23
CA VAL A 181 6.58 -7.52 -9.79
C VAL A 181 7.21 -7.55 -11.17
N GLN A 182 8.19 -8.43 -11.34
CA GLN A 182 8.93 -8.61 -12.59
C GLN A 182 9.35 -10.07 -12.71
N ALA A 183 9.10 -10.67 -13.88
CA ALA A 183 9.54 -12.04 -14.21
C ALA A 183 9.21 -13.10 -13.12
N GLY A 184 7.99 -13.04 -12.55
CA GLY A 184 7.54 -14.00 -11.52
C GLY A 184 8.16 -13.77 -10.13
N ILE A 185 8.84 -12.64 -9.92
CA ILE A 185 9.37 -12.23 -8.63
C ILE A 185 8.60 -11.00 -8.15
N PHE A 186 8.03 -11.13 -6.96
CA PHE A 186 7.39 -10.06 -6.21
C PHE A 186 8.36 -9.47 -5.18
N GLU A 187 8.28 -8.16 -4.98
CA GLU A 187 8.93 -7.46 -3.88
C GLU A 187 7.93 -6.51 -3.23
N ILE A 188 7.93 -6.45 -1.89
CA ILE A 188 7.29 -5.39 -1.12
C ILE A 188 8.30 -4.78 -0.17
N ALA A 189 8.30 -3.45 -0.09
CA ALA A 189 9.14 -2.69 0.82
C ALA A 189 8.32 -1.59 1.48
N GLY A 190 8.26 -1.52 2.81
CA GLY A 190 7.50 -0.49 3.53
C GLY A 190 7.73 -0.53 5.04
N TYR A 191 7.04 0.33 5.78
CA TYR A 191 7.20 0.44 7.23
C TYR A 191 6.04 -0.21 7.99
N PRO A 192 6.33 -0.95 9.07
CA PRO A 192 5.31 -1.43 10.00
C PRO A 192 4.48 -0.28 10.57
N VAL A 193 3.19 -0.53 10.84
CA VAL A 193 2.28 0.49 11.38
C VAL A 193 1.53 -0.01 12.59
N LYS A 194 1.21 0.91 13.50
CA LYS A 194 0.47 0.64 14.73
C LYS A 194 -1.02 0.41 14.43
N VAL A 195 -1.50 -0.79 14.71
CA VAL A 195 -2.88 -1.22 14.43
C VAL A 195 -3.69 -1.35 15.72
N PRO A 196 -4.89 -0.74 15.79
CA PRO A 196 -5.87 -1.05 16.83
C PRO A 196 -6.51 -2.43 16.58
N GLN A 197 -6.20 -3.39 17.45
CA GLN A 197 -6.67 -4.77 17.32
C GLN A 197 -8.09 -4.92 17.83
N ALA A 198 -9.00 -5.46 17.02
CA ALA A 198 -10.33 -5.83 17.46
C ALA A 198 -10.31 -7.17 18.22
N LYS A 199 -11.17 -7.35 19.24
CA LYS A 199 -11.38 -8.68 19.86
C LYS A 199 -12.32 -9.53 19.01
N SER A 200 -13.28 -8.87 18.37
CA SER A 200 -14.27 -9.49 17.50
C SER A 200 -14.70 -8.52 16.40
N THR A 201 -15.39 -9.03 15.38
CA THR A 201 -15.94 -8.20 14.30
C THR A 201 -16.94 -7.16 14.78
N LYS A 202 -17.55 -7.33 15.96
CA LYS A 202 -18.46 -6.34 16.56
C LYS A 202 -17.76 -5.05 16.97
N ASP A 203 -16.47 -5.13 17.32
CA ASP A 203 -15.68 -3.96 17.69
C ASP A 203 -15.34 -3.09 16.48
N CYS A 204 -15.54 -3.60 15.26
CA CYS A 204 -15.18 -2.94 14.01
C CYS A 204 -16.31 -2.08 13.41
N SER A 205 -17.36 -1.81 14.18
CA SER A 205 -18.54 -1.06 13.73
C SER A 205 -19.15 -0.28 14.88
N GLY A 206 -19.68 0.91 14.59
CA GLY A 206 -20.26 1.80 15.59
C GLY A 206 -19.23 2.35 16.59
N ASP A 207 -19.69 3.21 17.49
CA ASP A 207 -18.79 4.02 18.32
C ASP A 207 -18.32 3.34 19.61
N ALA A 208 -18.85 2.16 19.91
CA ALA A 208 -18.57 1.44 21.16
C ALA A 208 -17.37 0.50 21.10
N GLY A 209 -16.80 0.25 19.91
CA GLY A 209 -15.71 -0.70 19.74
C GLY A 209 -14.44 -0.27 20.46
N ILE A 210 -13.92 -1.13 21.36
CA ILE A 210 -12.68 -0.90 22.13
C ILE A 210 -11.60 -1.86 21.64
N ALA A 211 -10.42 -1.31 21.28
CA ALA A 211 -9.28 -2.11 20.88
C ALA A 211 -8.77 -2.99 22.03
N SER A 212 -8.40 -4.24 21.73
CA SER A 212 -7.79 -5.16 22.69
C SER A 212 -6.35 -4.81 23.01
N ALA A 213 -5.65 -4.29 22.01
CA ALA A 213 -4.25 -3.90 22.05
C ALA A 213 -3.96 -2.93 20.91
N LEU A 214 -2.85 -2.22 21.01
CA LEU A 214 -2.24 -1.51 19.88
C LEU A 214 -0.94 -2.21 19.54
N VAL A 215 -0.85 -2.76 18.32
CA VAL A 215 0.28 -3.61 17.92
C VAL A 215 0.84 -3.12 16.60
N THR A 216 2.13 -2.83 16.55
CA THR A 216 2.86 -2.43 15.35
C THR A 216 3.18 -3.67 14.51
N GLN A 217 2.59 -3.74 13.31
CA GLN A 217 2.58 -4.92 12.44
C GLN A 217 2.95 -4.57 11.00
N PHE A 218 3.40 -5.58 10.25
CA PHE A 218 3.64 -5.51 8.82
C PHE A 218 3.00 -6.74 8.16
N GLN A 219 1.88 -6.51 7.48
CA GLN A 219 1.10 -7.57 6.86
C GLN A 219 0.60 -7.11 5.48
N SER A 220 0.45 -8.03 4.53
CA SER A 220 -0.16 -7.75 3.24
C SER A 220 -0.85 -8.98 2.67
N ILE A 221 -1.86 -8.76 1.83
CA ILE A 221 -2.47 -9.77 0.99
C ILE A 221 -2.17 -9.40 -0.45
N LEU A 222 -1.57 -10.34 -1.17
CA LEU A 222 -1.38 -10.28 -2.61
C LEU A 222 -2.60 -10.94 -3.23
N VAL A 223 -3.25 -10.20 -4.12
CA VAL A 223 -4.42 -10.67 -4.86
C VAL A 223 -4.05 -10.81 -6.34
N PRO A 224 -4.26 -12.00 -6.91
CA PRO A 224 -3.90 -12.24 -8.30
C PRO A 224 -4.89 -11.57 -9.26
N SER A 225 -4.45 -11.32 -10.50
CA SER A 225 -5.27 -10.89 -11.62
C SER A 225 -5.78 -12.07 -12.46
N ASN A 226 -5.17 -13.25 -12.32
CA ASN A 226 -5.54 -14.49 -13.02
C ASN A 226 -6.40 -15.44 -12.16
N ASP A 227 -7.18 -14.88 -11.25
CA ASP A 227 -8.19 -15.57 -10.43
C ASP A 227 -9.56 -14.94 -10.68
N PRO A 228 -10.65 -15.70 -10.82
CA PRO A 228 -11.99 -15.14 -11.01
C PRO A 228 -12.47 -14.22 -9.87
N LEU A 229 -11.97 -14.44 -8.65
CA LEU A 229 -12.24 -13.58 -7.50
C LEU A 229 -11.13 -12.53 -7.27
N GLY A 230 -10.14 -12.49 -8.16
CA GLY A 230 -9.00 -11.61 -8.08
C GLY A 230 -9.31 -10.15 -8.35
N PHE A 231 -8.26 -9.35 -8.48
CA PHE A 231 -8.35 -7.93 -8.86
C PHE A 231 -7.70 -7.74 -10.22
N SER A 232 -8.48 -7.34 -11.21
CA SER A 232 -7.97 -7.08 -12.55
C SER A 232 -8.71 -5.92 -13.20
N PHE A 233 -8.00 -5.23 -14.07
CA PHE A 233 -8.52 -4.21 -14.97
C PHE A 233 -7.63 -4.20 -16.23
N GLU A 234 -8.18 -3.73 -17.34
CA GLU A 234 -7.45 -3.69 -18.62
C GLU A 234 -6.19 -2.83 -18.49
N GLY A 235 -5.04 -3.35 -18.95
CA GLY A 235 -3.75 -2.66 -18.88
C GLY A 235 -3.08 -2.65 -17.49
N GLY A 236 -3.67 -3.30 -16.49
CA GLY A 236 -3.09 -3.37 -15.15
C GLY A 236 -1.73 -4.10 -15.12
N SER A 237 -0.77 -3.51 -14.41
CA SER A 237 0.60 -4.03 -14.25
C SER A 237 0.81 -4.82 -12.96
N GLY A 238 -0.16 -4.81 -12.04
CA GLY A 238 -0.06 -5.46 -10.73
C GLY A 238 0.67 -4.64 -9.66
N LYS A 239 1.13 -3.43 -10.01
CA LYS A 239 2.04 -2.63 -9.17
C LYS A 239 1.30 -1.59 -8.31
N ILE A 240 0.07 -1.93 -7.90
CA ILE A 240 -0.75 -1.14 -6.97
C ILE A 240 -0.60 -1.70 -5.55
N TYR A 241 -0.25 -0.81 -4.62
CA TYR A 241 -0.39 -1.04 -3.19
C TYR A 241 -1.46 -0.13 -2.61
N VAL A 242 -2.33 -0.65 -1.74
CA VAL A 242 -3.19 0.14 -0.85
C VAL A 242 -3.04 -0.33 0.59
N GLY A 243 -2.98 0.58 1.54
CA GLY A 243 -2.77 0.22 2.94
C GLY A 243 -3.47 1.14 3.92
N SER A 244 -3.65 0.63 5.13
CA SER A 244 -4.23 1.33 6.28
C SER A 244 -3.69 0.74 7.58
N ASN A 245 -3.94 1.40 8.70
CA ASN A 245 -3.85 0.79 10.04
C ASN A 245 -5.19 0.23 10.54
N GLY A 246 -6.24 0.24 9.71
CA GLY A 246 -7.50 -0.43 10.01
C GLY A 246 -7.49 -1.84 9.48
N LEU A 247 -7.54 -2.85 10.35
CA LEU A 247 -7.47 -4.25 9.95
C LEU A 247 -8.85 -4.87 9.71
N CYS A 248 -9.89 -4.31 10.31
CA CYS A 248 -11.25 -4.78 10.08
C CYS A 248 -11.73 -4.39 8.69
N LYS A 249 -12.50 -5.26 8.01
CA LYS A 249 -13.06 -4.98 6.67
C LYS A 249 -12.02 -4.52 5.63
N LEU A 250 -10.74 -4.75 5.89
CA LEU A 250 -9.65 -4.43 5.00
C LEU A 250 -9.70 -5.41 3.83
N SER A 251 -9.97 -4.88 2.64
CA SER A 251 -10.25 -5.69 1.44
C SER A 251 -9.42 -5.21 0.24
N THR A 252 -9.58 -5.86 -0.90
CA THR A 252 -9.17 -5.25 -2.17
C THR A 252 -9.86 -3.90 -2.39
N PRO A 253 -9.24 -2.98 -3.15
CA PRO A 253 -9.97 -1.84 -3.67
C PRO A 253 -11.00 -2.30 -4.70
N VAL A 254 -12.02 -1.47 -4.95
CA VAL A 254 -13.05 -1.68 -5.97
C VAL A 254 -12.87 -0.63 -7.06
N TRP A 255 -12.64 -1.08 -8.28
CA TRP A 255 -12.54 -0.25 -9.47
C TRP A 255 -13.90 -0.08 -10.16
N SER A 256 -14.26 1.17 -10.48
CA SER A 256 -15.40 1.49 -11.34
C SER A 256 -14.89 2.16 -12.61
N SER A 257 -15.02 1.46 -13.74
CA SER A 257 -14.65 2.00 -15.06
C SER A 257 -15.56 3.16 -15.48
N GLU A 258 -16.84 3.11 -15.13
CA GLU A 258 -17.83 4.16 -15.40
C GLU A 258 -17.52 5.46 -14.66
N LYS A 259 -17.27 5.37 -13.36
CA LYS A 259 -16.97 6.54 -12.51
C LYS A 259 -15.50 6.95 -12.56
N LYS A 260 -14.65 6.14 -13.19
CA LYS A 260 -13.19 6.25 -13.15
C LYS A 260 -12.70 6.42 -11.71
N SER A 261 -13.22 5.58 -10.81
CA SER A 261 -12.98 5.69 -9.37
C SER A 261 -12.47 4.39 -8.78
N LEU A 262 -11.44 4.50 -7.96
CA LEU A 262 -10.90 3.42 -7.13
C LEU A 262 -11.29 3.68 -5.68
N SER A 263 -12.09 2.80 -5.10
CA SER A 263 -12.58 2.93 -3.72
C SER A 263 -12.00 1.83 -2.82
N TYR A 264 -11.75 2.15 -1.55
CA TYR A 264 -11.12 1.23 -0.62
C TYR A 264 -11.63 1.47 0.79
N LYS A 265 -11.80 0.38 1.55
CA LYS A 265 -12.38 0.39 2.89
C LYS A 265 -11.42 -0.28 3.86
N ALA A 266 -11.36 0.29 5.05
CA ALA A 266 -10.63 -0.27 6.18
C ALA A 266 -11.30 0.28 7.44
N SER A 267 -11.45 -0.57 8.44
CA SER A 267 -12.14 -0.27 9.68
C SER A 267 -11.28 -0.70 10.87
N ALA A 268 -11.59 -0.15 12.05
CA ALA A 268 -10.97 -0.55 13.31
C ALA A 268 -11.89 -0.18 14.47
N PRO A 269 -11.60 -0.66 15.70
CA PRO A 269 -12.24 -0.14 16.90
C PRO A 269 -12.14 1.39 17.00
N ARG A 270 -13.25 2.04 17.35
CA ARG A 270 -13.33 3.50 17.58
C ARG A 270 -12.38 3.93 18.69
N LEU A 271 -12.34 3.17 19.78
CA LEU A 271 -11.63 3.52 21.01
C LEU A 271 -10.35 2.69 21.16
N SER A 272 -9.30 3.32 21.68
CA SER A 272 -8.06 2.69 22.13
C SER A 272 -8.31 1.77 23.34
N PRO A 273 -7.31 0.98 23.77
CA PRO A 273 -7.47 0.06 24.91
C PRO A 273 -7.85 0.72 26.24
N ASP A 274 -7.66 2.04 26.36
CA ASP A 274 -8.10 2.83 27.52
C ASP A 274 -9.61 3.10 27.55
N GLY A 275 -10.34 2.74 26.48
CA GLY A 275 -11.77 2.98 26.32
C GLY A 275 -12.15 4.45 26.18
N LYS A 276 -11.18 5.35 25.91
CA LYS A 276 -11.40 6.80 25.90
C LYS A 276 -10.79 7.49 24.68
N THR A 277 -9.55 7.14 24.34
CA THR A 277 -8.84 7.79 23.24
C THR A 277 -9.40 7.30 21.91
N VAL A 278 -9.77 8.21 21.01
CA VAL A 278 -10.26 7.85 19.67
C VAL A 278 -9.09 7.41 18.79
N ASN A 279 -9.22 6.25 18.16
CA ASN A 279 -8.23 5.79 17.18
C ASN A 279 -8.40 6.55 15.87
N THR A 280 -7.31 7.14 15.41
CA THR A 280 -7.23 7.75 14.08
C THR A 280 -6.60 6.78 13.09
N GLY A 281 -6.97 6.95 11.82
CA GLY A 281 -6.52 6.10 10.75
C GLY A 281 -5.77 6.84 9.66
N PHE A 282 -5.18 6.03 8.79
CA PHE A 282 -4.61 6.50 7.54
C PHE A 282 -5.03 5.62 6.37
N TYR A 283 -4.97 6.21 5.18
CA TYR A 283 -4.88 5.47 3.93
C TYR A 283 -3.62 5.86 3.20
N TYR A 284 -2.98 4.85 2.64
CA TYR A 284 -1.79 4.99 1.84
C TYR A 284 -1.98 4.22 0.53
N ALA A 285 -1.66 4.81 -0.61
CA ALA A 285 -1.67 4.11 -1.87
C ALA A 285 -0.45 4.46 -2.70
N THR A 286 0.10 3.45 -3.37
CA THR A 286 1.18 3.62 -4.33
C THR A 286 0.76 2.99 -5.65
N ILE A 287 0.59 3.80 -6.68
CA ILE A 287 0.07 3.40 -7.99
C ILE A 287 1.17 3.64 -9.02
N SER A 288 1.51 2.64 -9.82
CA SER A 288 2.52 2.84 -10.87
C SER A 288 1.98 3.74 -11.98
N SER A 289 2.86 4.38 -12.74
CA SER A 289 2.44 5.20 -13.89
C SER A 289 1.68 4.38 -14.94
N ALA A 290 2.04 3.11 -15.12
CA ALA A 290 1.32 2.20 -16.02
C ALA A 290 -0.11 1.94 -15.53
N ASP A 291 -0.28 1.68 -14.23
CA ASP A 291 -1.61 1.49 -13.64
C ASP A 291 -2.43 2.77 -13.68
N ALA A 292 -1.82 3.93 -13.44
CA ALA A 292 -2.50 5.22 -13.50
C ALA A 292 -3.00 5.55 -14.92
N LEU A 293 -2.18 5.23 -15.93
CA LEU A 293 -2.58 5.31 -17.34
C LEU A 293 -3.76 4.38 -17.63
N ALA A 294 -3.72 3.14 -17.16
CA ALA A 294 -4.76 2.15 -17.39
C ALA A 294 -6.09 2.48 -16.66
N LEU A 295 -6.02 2.97 -15.43
CA LEU A 295 -7.21 3.37 -14.65
C LEU A 295 -7.82 4.66 -15.22
N TRP A 296 -7.01 5.70 -15.37
CA TRP A 296 -7.49 7.08 -15.56
C TRP A 296 -7.10 7.72 -16.89
N GLY A 297 -6.33 7.04 -17.74
CA GLY A 297 -5.78 7.64 -18.95
C GLY A 297 -4.64 8.63 -18.67
N LEU A 298 -4.10 8.65 -17.45
CA LEU A 298 -3.11 9.63 -17.02
C LEU A 298 -1.74 9.37 -17.68
N LYS A 299 -1.48 10.03 -18.82
CA LYS A 299 -0.23 9.90 -19.58
C LYS A 299 0.99 10.50 -18.90
N LYS A 300 0.78 11.54 -18.08
CA LYS A 300 1.83 12.23 -17.33
C LYS A 300 1.56 12.07 -15.84
N PRO A 301 2.27 11.18 -15.13
CA PRO A 301 2.00 10.93 -13.71
C PRO A 301 2.20 12.20 -12.87
N GLU A 302 3.05 13.13 -13.27
CA GLU A 302 3.32 14.41 -12.58
C GLU A 302 2.06 15.28 -12.41
N GLU A 303 1.05 15.10 -13.27
CA GLU A 303 -0.20 15.84 -13.23
C GLU A 303 -1.23 15.21 -12.27
N ALA A 304 -0.87 14.11 -11.59
CA ALA A 304 -1.76 13.37 -10.68
C ALA A 304 -2.43 14.26 -9.62
N ALA A 305 -1.71 15.23 -9.07
CA ALA A 305 -2.24 16.12 -8.04
C ALA A 305 -3.40 17.01 -8.55
N SER A 306 -3.42 17.36 -9.84
CA SER A 306 -4.53 18.08 -10.48
C SER A 306 -5.55 17.14 -11.12
N ALA A 307 -5.12 15.96 -11.55
CA ALA A 307 -5.93 14.99 -12.26
C ALA A 307 -6.79 14.14 -11.32
N LEU A 308 -6.41 13.94 -10.06
CA LEU A 308 -7.10 13.05 -9.14
C LEU A 308 -7.80 13.82 -8.02
N ILE A 309 -9.03 13.40 -7.71
CA ILE A 309 -9.78 13.83 -6.54
C ILE A 309 -9.71 12.72 -5.50
N VAL A 310 -9.22 13.06 -4.31
CA VAL A 310 -9.15 12.14 -3.17
C VAL A 310 -10.19 12.56 -2.13
N SER A 311 -11.10 11.65 -1.80
CA SER A 311 -12.14 11.87 -0.79
C SER A 311 -12.14 10.77 0.27
N VAL A 312 -12.45 11.17 1.51
CA VAL A 312 -12.73 10.24 2.61
C VAL A 312 -14.15 10.48 3.04
N ARG A 313 -14.93 9.41 3.15
CA ARG A 313 -16.31 9.46 3.67
C ARG A 313 -16.39 8.60 4.91
N THR A 314 -17.10 9.07 5.93
CA THR A 314 -17.55 8.27 7.08
C THR A 314 -19.07 8.12 7.02
N SER A 315 -19.63 7.19 7.80
CA SER A 315 -21.07 6.86 7.82
C SER A 315 -21.99 8.05 8.14
N ASP A 316 -21.48 9.11 8.79
CA ASP A 316 -22.25 10.27 9.22
C ASP A 316 -22.36 11.39 8.17
N GLY A 317 -22.17 11.05 6.88
CA GLY A 317 -22.51 11.93 5.76
C GLY A 317 -21.56 13.10 5.51
N GLY A 318 -20.45 13.19 6.25
CA GLY A 318 -19.43 14.22 6.10
C GLY A 318 -18.06 13.67 5.72
N SER A 319 -17.28 14.45 4.96
CA SER A 319 -15.84 14.22 4.85
C SER A 319 -15.20 14.73 6.14
N THR A 320 -14.56 13.85 6.90
CA THR A 320 -13.77 14.27 8.07
C THR A 320 -12.56 15.09 7.61
N ALA A 321 -12.05 15.95 8.50
CA ALA A 321 -10.83 16.73 8.26
C ALA A 321 -9.61 15.80 8.20
N ALA A 322 -9.42 15.14 7.06
CA ALA A 322 -8.24 14.33 6.77
C ALA A 322 -7.26 15.17 5.96
N THR A 323 -5.98 15.14 6.36
CA THR A 323 -4.90 15.70 5.53
C THR A 323 -4.71 14.78 4.34
N LYS A 324 -4.72 15.34 3.12
CA LYS A 324 -4.59 14.58 1.87
C LYS A 324 -3.40 15.11 1.08
N THR A 325 -2.57 14.20 0.59
CA THR A 325 -1.43 14.54 -0.23
C THR A 325 -1.36 13.58 -1.42
N ILE A 326 -1.09 14.16 -2.58
CA ILE A 326 -0.80 13.43 -3.81
C ILE A 326 0.58 13.88 -4.25
N ALA A 327 1.50 12.93 -4.35
CA ALA A 327 2.87 13.17 -4.78
C ALA A 327 3.24 12.15 -5.86
N VAL A 328 4.29 12.46 -6.61
CA VAL A 328 4.84 11.55 -7.62
C VAL A 328 6.31 11.37 -7.33
N LYS A 329 6.75 10.12 -7.20
CA LYS A 329 8.14 9.77 -6.92
C LYS A 329 8.46 8.46 -7.62
N ASN A 330 9.61 8.40 -8.31
CA ASN A 330 10.11 7.19 -8.97
C ASN A 330 9.06 6.52 -9.90
N GLY A 331 8.36 7.31 -10.72
CA GLY A 331 7.34 6.80 -11.63
C GLY A 331 6.09 6.21 -10.94
N ARG A 332 5.86 6.58 -9.68
CA ARG A 332 4.71 6.16 -8.89
C ARG A 332 3.97 7.35 -8.33
N ILE A 333 2.65 7.30 -8.40
CA ILE A 333 1.74 8.21 -7.70
C ILE A 333 1.60 7.68 -6.28
N ILE A 334 1.88 8.55 -5.30
CA ILE A 334 1.75 8.30 -3.88
C ILE A 334 0.58 9.12 -3.36
N ILE A 335 -0.39 8.45 -2.75
CA ILE A 335 -1.55 9.08 -2.14
C ILE A 335 -1.51 8.79 -0.65
N GLN A 336 -1.57 9.85 0.13
CA GLN A 336 -1.48 9.82 1.57
C GLN A 336 -2.68 10.54 2.16
N VAL A 337 -3.37 9.88 3.08
CA VAL A 337 -4.54 10.42 3.76
C VAL A 337 -4.42 10.08 5.24
N PHE A 338 -4.43 11.09 6.11
CA PHE A 338 -4.21 10.91 7.54
C PHE A 338 -5.23 11.68 8.39
N GLY A 339 -5.53 11.15 9.57
CA GLY A 339 -6.24 11.87 10.62
C GLY A 339 -7.77 11.73 10.59
N PHE A 340 -8.32 10.87 9.73
CA PHE A 340 -9.71 10.46 9.89
C PHE A 340 -9.86 9.57 11.12
N GLU A 341 -11.06 9.49 11.67
CA GLU A 341 -11.35 8.63 12.81
C GLU A 341 -12.01 7.33 12.33
N PHE A 342 -11.70 6.23 13.03
CA PHE A 342 -12.43 4.96 12.91
C PHE A 342 -13.86 5.10 13.48
N PRO A 343 -14.83 4.20 13.20
CA PRO A 343 -14.66 2.83 12.72
C PRO A 343 -14.76 2.62 11.21
N ASP A 344 -15.52 3.40 10.45
CA ASP A 344 -15.88 3.04 9.07
C ASP A 344 -15.55 4.13 8.01
N PRO A 345 -14.27 4.50 7.86
CA PRO A 345 -13.83 5.35 6.78
C PRO A 345 -13.85 4.60 5.44
N MET A 346 -14.03 5.37 4.36
CA MET A 346 -13.91 4.89 2.98
C MET A 346 -13.11 5.91 2.17
N LEU A 347 -12.04 5.45 1.55
CA LEU A 347 -11.28 6.21 0.56
C LEU A 347 -11.93 6.08 -0.81
N ASP A 348 -12.00 7.19 -1.55
CA ASP A 348 -12.30 7.20 -2.97
C ASP A 348 -11.29 8.09 -3.71
N ILE A 349 -10.68 7.52 -4.76
CA ILE A 349 -9.74 8.19 -5.66
C ILE A 349 -10.39 8.20 -7.04
N SER A 350 -10.77 9.37 -7.54
CA SER A 350 -11.46 9.51 -8.82
C SER A 350 -10.74 10.47 -9.76
N LEU A 351 -10.96 10.32 -11.06
CA LEU A 351 -10.52 11.31 -12.05
C LEU A 351 -11.29 12.61 -11.84
N ASN A 352 -10.57 13.73 -11.80
CA ASN A 352 -11.16 15.05 -11.77
C ASN A 352 -11.92 15.30 -13.08
N PRO A 353 -13.25 15.55 -13.05
CA PRO A 353 -14.02 15.80 -14.27
C PRO A 353 -13.56 17.02 -15.07
N SER A 354 -12.83 17.94 -14.43
CA SER A 354 -12.26 19.14 -15.07
C SER A 354 -10.89 18.89 -15.70
N TYR A 355 -10.31 17.71 -15.53
CA TYR A 355 -9.00 17.37 -16.08
C TYR A 355 -9.14 16.89 -17.53
N ASP A 356 -8.51 17.61 -18.46
CA ASP A 356 -8.50 17.25 -19.88
C ASP A 356 -7.37 16.25 -20.19
N VAL A 357 -7.75 14.97 -20.20
CA VAL A 357 -6.87 13.84 -20.54
C VAL A 357 -6.35 13.92 -22.00
N MET A 358 -7.07 14.60 -22.88
CA MET A 358 -6.78 14.65 -24.32
C MET A 358 -5.81 15.77 -24.66
N ALA A 359 -5.88 16.94 -24.00
CA ALA A 359 -4.91 18.03 -24.16
C ALA A 359 -3.48 17.60 -23.82
N THR A 360 -3.29 16.68 -22.86
CA THR A 360 -1.98 16.14 -22.49
C THR A 360 -1.32 15.32 -23.60
N SER A 361 -2.09 14.89 -24.61
CA SER A 361 -1.62 14.14 -25.78
C SER A 361 -0.92 15.01 -26.83
N ALA A 362 -1.21 16.32 -26.86
CA ALA A 362 -0.74 17.21 -27.93
C ALA A 362 0.70 17.73 -27.73
N LEU A 363 1.38 17.36 -26.64
CA LEU A 363 2.69 17.88 -26.27
C LEU A 363 3.84 16.85 -26.35
N SER A 364 3.59 15.60 -26.76
CA SER A 364 4.60 14.53 -26.70
C SER A 364 5.20 14.10 -28.05
N ASP A 365 4.82 14.70 -29.19
CA ASP A 365 5.36 14.33 -30.51
C ASP A 365 6.63 15.07 -30.93
N SER A 366 7.42 15.60 -29.99
CA SER A 366 8.68 16.31 -30.34
C SER A 366 9.89 15.83 -29.56
N ASN A 367 10.16 14.53 -29.60
CA ASN A 367 11.51 14.03 -29.82
C ASN A 367 11.50 12.51 -29.89
N MET A 368 11.75 11.95 -31.07
CA MET A 368 12.55 10.74 -31.33
C MET A 368 12.25 10.25 -32.76
N SER A 369 13.08 10.65 -33.72
CA SER A 369 13.58 9.72 -34.73
C SER A 369 14.82 10.30 -35.40
N ALA A 370 15.91 9.54 -35.28
CA ALA A 370 17.09 9.68 -36.10
C ALA A 370 16.92 8.81 -37.34
N ALA A 371 17.03 9.40 -38.54
CA ALA A 371 17.69 8.82 -39.72
C ALA A 371 17.49 9.74 -40.95
N GLY A 372 18.57 9.92 -41.72
CA GLY A 372 18.48 10.10 -43.17
C GLY A 372 18.46 11.52 -43.72
N THR A 373 19.65 12.04 -44.03
CA THR A 373 19.90 13.19 -44.91
C THR A 373 19.29 13.05 -46.30
N VAL A 374 18.43 13.99 -46.72
CA VAL A 374 18.39 14.52 -48.11
C VAL A 374 17.97 16.01 -48.08
N LYS A 375 18.80 16.84 -48.71
CA LYS A 375 18.61 18.27 -48.99
C LYS A 375 17.56 18.45 -50.11
N THR A 376 16.57 19.33 -49.91
CA THR A 376 16.01 20.21 -50.97
C THR A 376 15.19 21.38 -50.40
N THR A 377 15.70 22.60 -50.64
CA THR A 377 15.02 23.87 -51.01
C THR A 377 13.80 24.43 -50.23
N ALA A 378 14.09 25.42 -49.39
CA ALA A 378 13.54 26.79 -49.21
C ALA A 378 12.01 27.15 -49.31
N LYS A 379 11.51 27.66 -48.16
CA LYS A 379 10.58 28.81 -47.91
C LYS A 379 9.04 28.52 -47.95
N PRO A 380 8.14 29.19 -47.15
CA PRO A 380 8.31 30.34 -46.24
C PRO A 380 8.00 30.16 -44.74
N LYS A 381 8.61 31.06 -43.97
CA LYS A 381 8.49 31.34 -42.53
C LYS A 381 7.05 31.66 -42.09
N PRO A 382 6.49 31.01 -41.04
CA PRO A 382 5.26 31.44 -40.41
C PRO A 382 5.49 32.65 -39.50
N THR A 383 4.59 33.62 -39.60
CA THR A 383 4.50 34.84 -38.79
C THR A 383 4.17 34.50 -37.33
N PRO A 384 4.83 35.10 -36.33
CA PRO A 384 4.56 34.81 -34.92
C PRO A 384 3.19 35.35 -34.50
N THR A 385 2.31 34.46 -34.05
CA THR A 385 1.03 34.81 -33.43
C THR A 385 1.27 35.46 -32.07
N PRO A 386 0.70 36.65 -31.78
CA PRO A 386 0.98 37.35 -30.52
C PRO A 386 0.37 36.65 -29.29
N LYS A 387 1.16 36.45 -28.23
CA LYS A 387 0.69 35.89 -26.95
C LYS A 387 -0.09 36.94 -26.16
N ALA A 388 -1.25 36.58 -25.62
CA ALA A 388 -2.01 37.44 -24.72
C ALA A 388 -1.34 37.51 -23.33
N THR A 389 -1.30 38.71 -22.75
CA THR A 389 -0.77 38.99 -21.40
C THR A 389 -1.87 39.65 -20.56
N THR A 390 -1.89 39.40 -19.25
CA THR A 390 -2.85 40.00 -18.32
C THR A 390 -2.17 41.09 -17.48
N ILE A 391 -2.74 42.29 -17.45
CA ILE A 391 -2.30 43.39 -16.57
C ILE A 391 -3.33 43.65 -15.48
N SER A 392 -2.87 44.17 -14.34
CA SER A 392 -3.73 44.65 -13.26
C SER A 392 -3.78 46.18 -13.29
N CYS A 393 -4.98 46.75 -13.19
CA CYS A 393 -5.25 48.18 -13.28
C CYS A 393 -6.00 48.63 -12.03
N ILE A 394 -5.62 49.76 -11.44
CA ILE A 394 -6.17 50.31 -10.19
C ILE A 394 -6.77 51.70 -10.38
N LYS A 395 -7.92 51.94 -9.74
CA LYS A 395 -8.56 53.26 -9.61
C LYS A 395 -9.08 53.40 -8.18
N GLY A 396 -8.38 54.15 -7.33
CA GLY A 396 -8.62 54.13 -5.88
C GLY A 396 -8.45 52.72 -5.31
N ASN A 397 -9.43 52.23 -4.55
CA ASN A 397 -9.43 50.87 -4.00
C ASN A 397 -9.96 49.79 -4.96
N GLN A 398 -10.34 50.13 -6.19
CA GLN A 398 -10.83 49.15 -7.17
C GLN A 398 -9.68 48.57 -8.00
N LEU A 399 -9.57 47.24 -8.04
CA LEU A 399 -8.60 46.47 -8.82
C LEU A 399 -9.32 45.74 -9.97
N LYS A 400 -8.83 45.91 -11.21
CA LYS A 400 -9.37 45.26 -12.41
C LYS A 400 -8.25 44.61 -13.22
N LYS A 401 -8.39 43.32 -13.56
CA LYS A 401 -7.46 42.60 -14.44
C LYS A 401 -7.93 42.64 -15.89
N VAL A 402 -7.03 42.90 -16.83
CA VAL A 402 -7.30 43.02 -18.27
C VAL A 402 -6.33 42.13 -19.05
N THR A 403 -6.85 41.19 -19.84
CA THR A 403 -6.06 40.26 -20.67
C THR A 403 -6.18 40.62 -22.14
N GLY A 404 -5.05 40.68 -22.86
CA GLY A 404 -5.04 40.92 -24.30
C GLY A 404 -3.64 40.82 -24.89
N VAL A 405 -3.53 40.90 -26.21
CA VAL A 405 -2.23 40.83 -26.92
C VAL A 405 -1.33 42.06 -26.63
N LYS A 406 -1.92 43.17 -26.20
CA LYS A 406 -1.23 44.36 -25.70
C LYS A 406 -2.22 45.17 -24.83
N PRO A 407 -2.54 44.68 -23.62
CA PRO A 407 -3.65 45.22 -22.86
C PRO A 407 -3.30 46.62 -22.32
N THR A 408 -4.27 47.52 -22.31
CA THR A 408 -4.18 48.86 -21.72
C THR A 408 -5.25 49.03 -20.66
N CYS A 409 -4.95 49.80 -19.61
CA CYS A 409 -5.93 50.05 -18.57
C CYS A 409 -7.09 50.91 -19.08
N PRO A 410 -8.35 50.61 -18.69
CA PRO A 410 -9.50 51.43 -19.05
C PRO A 410 -9.37 52.86 -18.53
N SER A 411 -10.05 53.80 -19.17
CA SER A 411 -9.98 55.23 -18.80
C SER A 411 -10.25 55.44 -17.30
N GLY A 412 -9.32 56.13 -16.63
CA GLY A 412 -9.35 56.38 -15.20
C GLY A 412 -8.70 55.31 -14.32
N PHE A 413 -8.24 54.18 -14.85
CA PHE A 413 -7.42 53.19 -14.13
C PHE A 413 -5.94 53.31 -14.51
N LYS A 414 -5.04 53.25 -13.53
CA LYS A 414 -3.59 53.21 -13.75
C LYS A 414 -3.08 51.78 -13.64
N LYS A 415 -2.08 51.41 -14.44
CA LYS A 415 -1.44 50.08 -14.34
C LYS A 415 -0.79 49.96 -12.96
N LYS A 416 -1.09 48.86 -12.27
CA LYS A 416 -0.46 48.52 -10.99
C LYS A 416 0.91 47.89 -11.23
#